data_AF-A0A7X9P835-F1
#
_entry.id   AF-A0A7X9P835-F1
#
_cell.length_a   1.000
_cell.length_b   1.000
_cell.length_c   1.000
_cell.angle_alpha   90.00
_cell.angle_beta   90.00
_cell.angle_gamma   90.00
#
_symmetry.space_group_name_H-M   'P 1'
#
loop_
_entity.id
_entity.type
_entity.pdbx_description
1 polymer ?
#
loop_
_entity_poly.entity_id
_entity_poly.type
_entity_poly.pdbx_seq_one_letter_code
_entity_poly.pdbx_strand_id
1 'polypeptide(L)'
;MRKWPGREGDGRGPGDEAAAPDGGEVDTTRVFVPSHRRPAAGTRGSPLELVLIKRRGFSHSDPTAQWVAVEIVTRNTIYLVDGAMRCVGVVDRATNRREAEHSLLGAYLTGGQKRSENRLDLSQPLPLPGMAAIFRRPAAARGIHPFGETSPVERVVLRVGVTTVEIDKAGESFHELTARFFLSTHD
;
A
#
# COMPACT_ATOMS: atom_id res chain seq x y z
N MET A 1 -49.90 -27.26 -29.49
CA MET A 1 -50.94 -26.46 -30.17
C MET A 1 -51.39 -25.37 -29.20
N ARG A 2 -51.12 -24.08 -29.50
CA ARG A 2 -51.78 -22.81 -29.04
C ARG A 2 -51.95 -22.61 -27.50
N LYS A 3 -51.77 -21.43 -26.89
CA LYS A 3 -51.68 -20.04 -27.34
C LYS A 3 -51.21 -19.18 -26.16
N TRP A 4 -50.50 -18.11 -26.48
CA TRP A 4 -50.18 -16.96 -25.64
C TRP A 4 -51.43 -16.07 -25.44
N PRO A 5 -51.56 -15.38 -24.30
CA PRO A 5 -52.01 -13.99 -24.26
C PRO A 5 -50.94 -13.15 -23.51
N GLY A 6 -50.55 -11.96 -23.92
CA GLY A 6 -51.38 -10.85 -24.37
C GLY A 6 -51.07 -9.71 -23.41
N ARG A 7 -50.29 -8.75 -23.90
CA ARG A 7 -49.66 -7.58 -23.25
C ARG A 7 -50.71 -6.54 -22.84
N GLU A 8 -50.51 -5.85 -21.71
CA GLU A 8 -50.70 -4.39 -21.54
C GLU A 8 -50.56 -3.96 -20.06
N GLY A 9 -49.86 -2.84 -19.84
CA GLY A 9 -49.60 -2.30 -18.51
C GLY A 9 -48.45 -1.30 -18.54
N ASP A 10 -48.71 -0.16 -19.20
CA ASP A 10 -47.86 1.03 -19.18
C ASP A 10 -47.86 1.61 -17.76
N GLY A 11 -46.68 1.76 -17.16
CA GLY A 11 -46.53 2.21 -15.78
C GLY A 11 -45.22 2.98 -15.62
N ARG A 12 -45.27 4.28 -15.91
CA ARG A 12 -44.24 5.23 -15.49
C ARG A 12 -44.16 5.22 -13.95
N GLY A 13 -43.08 4.65 -13.42
CA GLY A 13 -42.61 4.83 -12.05
C GLY A 13 -41.30 5.65 -12.04
N PRO A 14 -41.01 6.39 -10.96
CA PRO A 14 -40.06 7.49 -10.93
C PRO A 14 -38.60 7.00 -10.98
N GLY A 15 -37.70 7.88 -11.43
CA GLY A 15 -36.30 7.58 -11.69
C GLY A 15 -35.56 6.99 -10.50
N ASP A 16 -35.05 5.78 -10.70
CA ASP A 16 -33.89 5.27 -9.98
C ASP A 16 -32.65 5.95 -10.56
N GLU A 17 -32.37 7.15 -10.06
CA GLU A 17 -31.04 7.76 -10.13
C GLU A 17 -30.14 6.92 -9.23
N ALA A 18 -29.56 5.87 -9.81
CA ALA A 18 -28.50 5.09 -9.18
C ALA A 18 -27.35 6.04 -8.86
N ALA A 19 -27.28 6.45 -7.59
CA ALA A 19 -26.21 7.23 -7.03
C ALA A 19 -24.87 6.53 -7.35
N ALA A 20 -24.05 7.20 -8.15
CA ALA A 20 -22.67 6.80 -8.35
C ALA A 20 -21.99 6.71 -6.98
N PRO A 21 -21.14 5.70 -6.72
CA PRO A 21 -20.35 5.67 -5.50
C PRO A 21 -19.50 6.93 -5.47
N ASP A 22 -19.74 7.75 -4.44
CA ASP A 22 -19.02 8.97 -4.14
C ASP A 22 -17.52 8.65 -4.14
N GLY A 23 -16.86 9.12 -5.20
CA GLY A 23 -15.44 8.92 -5.43
C GLY A 23 -14.68 9.75 -4.42
N GLY A 24 -14.52 9.20 -3.21
CA GLY A 24 -13.78 9.83 -2.13
C GLY A 24 -12.43 10.33 -2.65
N GLU A 25 -12.29 11.64 -2.73
CA GLU A 25 -11.11 12.32 -3.24
C GLU A 25 -9.91 11.94 -2.36
N VAL A 26 -9.02 11.11 -2.90
CA VAL A 26 -7.80 10.70 -2.21
C VAL A 26 -6.79 11.86 -2.30
N ASP A 27 -6.83 12.76 -1.32
CA ASP A 27 -5.79 13.77 -1.14
C ASP A 27 -4.47 13.10 -0.74
N THR A 28 -3.60 12.85 -1.72
CA THR A 28 -2.24 12.35 -1.52
C THR A 28 -1.30 13.51 -1.18
N THR A 29 -1.47 14.12 -0.01
CA THR A 29 -0.51 15.13 0.45
C THR A 29 0.82 14.45 0.77
N ARG A 30 1.90 14.84 0.07
CA ARG A 30 3.28 14.46 0.40
C ARG A 30 3.78 15.30 1.57
N VAL A 31 4.14 14.66 2.68
CA VAL A 31 4.66 15.36 3.86
C VAL A 31 6.14 15.00 4.03
N PHE A 32 6.99 16.01 4.14
CA PHE A 32 8.43 15.85 4.34
C PHE A 32 8.73 15.71 5.84
N VAL A 33 9.41 14.63 6.25
CA VAL A 33 9.87 14.45 7.64
C VAL A 33 11.34 14.85 7.75
N PRO A 34 11.70 15.84 8.59
CA PRO A 34 13.10 16.21 8.82
C PRO A 34 13.79 15.15 9.70
N SER A 35 14.88 14.54 9.21
CA SER A 35 15.73 13.68 10.03
C SER A 35 16.66 14.52 10.91
N HIS A 36 16.64 14.30 12.24
CA HIS A 36 17.61 14.87 13.19
C HIS A 36 18.99 14.20 13.08
N ARG A 37 19.64 14.31 11.92
CA ARG A 37 21.10 14.18 11.77
C ARG A 37 21.52 15.11 10.64
N ARG A 38 22.47 16.00 10.95
CA ARG A 38 23.05 16.97 10.01
C ARG A 38 23.52 16.22 8.75
N PRO A 39 22.92 16.46 7.56
CA PRO A 39 23.37 15.85 6.33
C PRO A 39 24.76 16.36 5.98
N ALA A 40 25.64 15.47 5.52
CA ALA A 40 26.80 15.88 4.74
C ALA A 40 26.29 16.68 3.52
N ALA A 41 26.99 17.77 3.20
CA ALA A 41 26.59 18.72 2.17
C ALA A 41 26.25 18.02 0.84
N GLY A 42 24.98 18.09 0.42
CA GLY A 42 24.55 17.58 -0.90
C GLY A 42 23.09 17.14 -1.04
N THR A 43 22.35 16.84 0.03
CA THR A 43 20.99 16.27 -0.11
C THR A 43 19.93 17.16 0.55
N ARG A 44 19.16 17.89 -0.26
CA ARG A 44 17.83 18.38 0.18
C ARG A 44 16.82 17.28 -0.14
N GLY A 45 16.59 16.38 0.82
CA GLY A 45 15.67 15.25 0.65
C GLY A 45 15.87 14.19 1.75
N SER A 46 14.80 13.81 2.46
CA SER A 46 14.78 12.56 3.24
C SER A 46 14.90 11.40 2.24
N PRO A 47 15.69 10.35 2.53
CA PRO A 47 15.79 9.17 1.65
C PRO A 47 14.47 8.38 1.55
N LEU A 48 13.51 8.67 2.43
CA LEU A 48 12.18 8.10 2.47
C LEU A 48 11.15 9.18 2.16
N GLU A 49 10.24 8.90 1.22
CA GLU A 49 9.06 9.73 0.98
C GLU A 49 7.90 9.27 1.87
N LEU A 50 7.28 10.19 2.61
CA LEU A 50 6.08 9.93 3.40
C LEU A 50 4.84 10.47 2.68
N VAL A 51 3.87 9.60 2.46
CA VAL A 51 2.56 9.92 1.88
C VAL A 51 1.48 9.67 2.93
N LEU A 52 0.75 10.73 3.27
CA LEU A 52 -0.41 10.62 4.15
C LEU A 52 -1.65 10.37 3.29
N ILE A 53 -2.38 9.31 3.60
CA ILE A 53 -3.62 8.93 2.95
C ILE A 53 -4.74 9.29 3.90
N LYS A 54 -5.29 10.49 3.73
CA LYS A 54 -6.37 11.00 4.60
C LYS A 54 -7.69 10.34 4.23
N ARG A 55 -8.46 9.93 5.25
CA ARG A 55 -9.81 9.40 5.13
C ARG A 55 -10.71 10.11 6.15
N ARG A 56 -11.96 10.36 5.78
CA ARG A 56 -12.98 10.90 6.70
C ARG A 56 -13.98 9.80 7.06
N GLY A 57 -14.36 9.76 8.33
CA GLY A 57 -15.35 8.81 8.84
C GLY A 57 -14.86 7.36 8.89
N PHE A 58 -15.72 6.47 9.38
CA PHE A 58 -15.49 5.02 9.41
C PHE A 58 -15.79 4.39 8.04
N SER A 59 -15.18 4.91 6.97
CA SER A 59 -15.23 4.20 5.70
C SER A 59 -14.40 2.93 5.86
N HIS A 60 -15.10 1.78 5.89
CA HIS A 60 -14.45 0.49 5.77
C HIS A 60 -13.80 0.49 4.40
N SER A 61 -12.47 0.55 4.35
CA SER A 61 -11.78 0.10 3.14
C SER A 61 -12.32 -1.29 2.82
N ASP A 62 -12.63 -1.53 1.55
CA ASP A 62 -12.97 -2.86 1.04
C ASP A 62 -12.07 -3.88 1.76
N PRO A 63 -12.64 -4.78 2.60
CA PRO A 63 -11.85 -5.71 3.40
C PRO A 63 -11.02 -6.65 2.52
N THR A 64 -11.33 -6.74 1.22
CA THR A 64 -10.56 -7.51 0.24
C THR A 64 -9.35 -6.73 -0.32
N ALA A 65 -9.33 -5.40 -0.19
CA ALA A 65 -8.25 -4.56 -0.68
C ALA A 65 -7.07 -4.53 0.32
N GLN A 66 -6.11 -5.42 0.10
CA GLN A 66 -4.91 -5.51 0.94
C GLN A 66 -4.15 -4.17 1.03
N TRP A 67 -3.98 -3.66 2.26
CA TRP A 67 -3.29 -2.40 2.52
C TRP A 67 -1.82 -2.46 2.09
N VAL A 68 -1.39 -1.46 1.32
CA VAL A 68 0.02 -1.24 0.97
C VAL A 68 0.59 -0.18 1.90
N ALA A 69 1.52 -0.58 2.75
CA ALA A 69 2.22 0.30 3.69
C ALA A 69 3.48 0.90 3.07
N VAL A 70 4.17 0.16 2.20
CA VAL A 70 5.43 0.60 1.59
C VAL A 70 5.45 0.29 0.10
N GLU A 71 5.93 1.24 -0.69
CA GLU A 71 6.29 1.01 -2.09
C GLU A 71 7.80 1.11 -2.24
N ILE A 72 8.41 0.04 -2.76
CA ILE A 72 9.82 0.03 -3.15
C ILE A 72 9.87 0.23 -4.65
N VAL A 73 10.31 1.41 -5.07
CA VAL A 73 10.39 1.79 -6.48
C VAL A 73 11.80 1.53 -6.96
N THR A 74 11.94 0.63 -7.93
CA THR A 74 13.17 0.45 -8.70
C THR A 74 12.95 0.97 -10.12
N ARG A 75 13.99 0.89 -10.97
CA ARG A 75 13.94 1.37 -12.36
C ARG A 75 12.70 0.92 -13.14
N ASN A 76 12.39 -0.37 -13.09
CA ASN A 76 11.33 -0.97 -13.92
C ASN A 76 10.16 -1.52 -13.10
N THR A 77 10.28 -1.62 -11.77
CA THR A 77 9.34 -2.38 -10.96
C THR A 77 8.99 -1.63 -9.69
N ILE A 78 7.74 -1.71 -9.28
CA ILE A 78 7.27 -1.26 -7.97
C ILE A 78 6.87 -2.49 -7.17
N TYR A 79 7.52 -2.69 -6.02
CA TYR A 79 7.14 -3.73 -5.07
C TYR A 79 6.23 -3.11 -4.02
N LEU A 80 5.01 -3.65 -3.93
CA LEU A 80 4.00 -3.25 -2.96
C LEU A 80 4.15 -4.13 -1.73
N VAL A 81 4.32 -3.52 -0.58
CA VAL A 81 4.60 -4.19 0.69
C VAL A 81 3.58 -3.78 1.74
N ASP A 82 3.02 -4.74 2.46
CA ASP A 82 2.03 -4.50 3.53
C ASP A 82 2.68 -4.14 4.88
N GLY A 83 1.85 -3.92 5.90
CA GLY A 83 2.30 -3.58 7.25
C GLY A 83 3.11 -4.69 7.94
N ALA A 84 2.97 -5.94 7.50
CA ALA A 84 3.74 -7.09 7.97
C ALA A 84 5.05 -7.28 7.20
N MET A 85 5.45 -6.30 6.37
CA MET A 85 6.60 -6.34 5.49
C MET A 85 6.53 -7.44 4.43
N ARG A 86 5.34 -7.97 4.12
CA ARG A 86 5.16 -8.96 3.06
C ARG A 86 4.98 -8.24 1.72
N CYS A 87 5.62 -8.73 0.66
CA CYS A 87 5.38 -8.28 -0.69
C CYS A 87 4.04 -8.84 -1.17
N VAL A 88 3.09 -7.96 -1.43
CA VAL A 88 1.69 -8.27 -1.75
C VAL A 88 1.32 -7.91 -3.18
N GLY A 89 2.26 -7.30 -3.90
CA GLY A 89 2.10 -6.98 -5.30
C GLY A 89 3.42 -6.58 -5.93
N VAL A 90 3.53 -6.84 -7.22
CA VAL A 90 4.62 -6.39 -8.06
C VAL A 90 3.99 -5.74 -9.27
N VAL A 91 4.42 -4.53 -9.61
CA VAL A 91 3.87 -3.75 -10.72
C VAL A 91 5.00 -3.38 -11.65
N ASP A 92 4.86 -3.71 -12.93
CA ASP A 92 5.74 -3.22 -13.98
C ASP A 92 5.48 -1.73 -14.21
N ARG A 93 6.53 -0.90 -14.11
CA ARG A 93 6.42 0.57 -14.20
C ARG A 93 6.07 1.06 -15.59
N ALA A 94 6.45 0.33 -16.63
CA ALA A 94 6.25 0.78 -18.01
C ALA A 94 4.78 0.60 -18.44
N THR A 95 4.18 -0.52 -18.04
CA THR A 95 2.83 -0.94 -18.42
C THR A 95 1.80 -0.65 -17.33
N ASN A 96 2.25 -0.38 -16.11
CA ASN A 96 1.43 -0.23 -14.90
C ASN A 96 0.54 -1.45 -14.61
N ARG A 97 0.99 -2.64 -15.03
CA ARG A 97 0.29 -3.91 -14.82
C ARG A 97 0.89 -4.68 -13.67
N ARG A 98 0.03 -5.38 -12.92
CA ARG A 98 0.47 -6.30 -11.87
C ARG A 98 1.07 -7.57 -12.48
N GLU A 99 2.22 -7.97 -11.97
CA GLU A 99 2.87 -9.23 -12.29
C GLU A 99 2.42 -10.31 -11.31
N ALA A 100 1.50 -11.18 -11.74
CA ALA A 100 0.85 -12.17 -10.87
C ALA A 100 1.75 -13.34 -10.43
N GLU A 101 2.81 -13.64 -11.19
CA GLU A 101 3.68 -14.81 -10.98
C GLU A 101 5.11 -14.39 -10.57
N HIS A 102 5.30 -13.16 -10.08
CA HIS A 102 6.63 -12.66 -9.75
C HIS A 102 7.23 -13.41 -8.54
N SER A 103 8.50 -13.80 -8.63
CA SER A 103 9.20 -14.66 -7.63
C SER A 103 9.35 -14.08 -6.22
N LEU A 104 8.99 -12.80 -6.04
CA LEU A 104 9.04 -12.09 -4.75
C LEU A 104 7.66 -11.90 -4.13
N LEU A 105 6.57 -12.28 -4.82
CA LEU A 105 5.24 -12.27 -4.21
C LEU A 105 5.21 -13.16 -2.98
N GLY A 106 4.64 -12.65 -1.90
CA GLY A 106 4.59 -13.29 -0.60
C GLY A 106 5.91 -13.31 0.18
N ALA A 107 7.02 -12.85 -0.40
CA ALA A 107 8.30 -12.73 0.30
C ALA A 107 8.31 -11.56 1.28
N TYR A 108 9.11 -11.66 2.34
CA TYR A 108 9.20 -10.65 3.40
C TYR A 108 10.37 -9.70 3.13
N LEU A 109 10.10 -8.40 3.01
CA LEU A 109 11.11 -7.36 2.96
C LEU A 109 11.91 -7.38 4.27
N THR A 110 13.22 -7.56 4.16
CA THR A 110 14.13 -7.56 5.32
C THR A 110 14.90 -6.25 5.46
N GLY A 111 15.05 -5.51 4.36
CA GLY A 111 15.89 -4.31 4.33
C GLY A 111 16.54 -4.07 2.97
N GLY A 112 17.69 -3.42 2.98
CA GLY A 112 18.49 -3.19 1.79
C GLY A 112 19.95 -3.61 1.96
N GLN A 113 20.60 -3.86 0.82
CA GLN A 113 22.04 -4.06 0.77
C GLN A 113 22.70 -3.28 -0.36
N LYS A 114 23.93 -2.85 -0.16
CA LYS A 114 24.79 -2.29 -1.20
C LYS A 114 26.20 -2.82 -1.03
N ARG A 115 26.69 -3.51 -2.06
CA ARG A 115 28.05 -4.06 -2.08
C ARG A 115 28.98 -3.12 -2.83
N SER A 116 30.19 -2.94 -2.30
CA SER A 116 31.35 -2.34 -2.94
C SER A 116 32.53 -3.30 -2.80
N GLU A 117 33.68 -2.99 -3.42
CA GLU A 117 34.83 -3.92 -3.50
C GLU A 117 35.21 -4.54 -2.14
N ASN A 118 35.28 -3.72 -1.09
CA ASN A 118 35.67 -4.14 0.26
C ASN A 118 34.64 -3.79 1.36
N ARG A 119 33.38 -3.50 0.99
CA ARG A 119 32.35 -3.07 1.94
C ARG A 119 30.97 -3.59 1.58
N LEU A 120 30.21 -3.99 2.59
CA LEU A 120 28.79 -4.33 2.48
C LEU A 120 28.00 -3.40 3.41
N ASP A 121 27.22 -2.50 2.82
CA ASP A 121 26.30 -1.64 3.56
C ASP A 121 24.94 -2.34 3.65
N LEU A 122 24.38 -2.45 4.86
CA LEU A 122 23.08 -3.05 5.12
C LEU A 122 22.16 -2.02 5.79
N SER A 123 20.87 -2.04 5.47
CA SER A 123 19.87 -1.19 6.12
C SER A 123 18.64 -2.00 6.53
N GLN A 124 18.02 -1.61 7.66
CA GLN A 124 16.80 -2.22 8.19
C GLN A 124 15.89 -1.13 8.81
N PRO A 125 14.55 -1.27 8.77
CA PRO A 125 13.81 -2.34 8.08
C PRO A 125 13.64 -2.08 6.58
N LEU A 126 13.96 -0.87 6.10
CA LEU A 126 13.77 -0.46 4.72
C LEU A 126 15.11 -0.29 3.99
N PRO A 127 15.16 -0.56 2.67
CA PRO A 127 16.28 -0.18 1.83
C PRO A 127 16.39 1.34 1.74
N LEU A 128 17.60 1.84 1.50
CA LEU A 128 17.80 3.24 1.10
C LEU A 128 17.95 3.36 -0.43
N PRO A 129 17.66 4.53 -1.02
CA PRO A 129 17.95 4.77 -2.42
C PRO A 129 19.40 4.41 -2.79
N GLY A 130 19.58 3.71 -3.91
CA GLY A 130 20.84 3.17 -4.39
C GLY A 130 21.23 1.80 -3.80
N MET A 131 20.47 1.25 -2.85
CA MET A 131 20.62 -0.14 -2.37
C MET A 131 19.72 -1.09 -3.17
N ALA A 132 20.05 -2.38 -3.22
CA ALA A 132 19.09 -3.41 -3.60
C ALA A 132 18.15 -3.71 -2.41
N ALA A 133 16.86 -3.91 -2.65
CA ALA A 133 15.95 -4.41 -1.63
C ALA A 133 16.09 -5.92 -1.49
N ILE A 134 16.10 -6.42 -0.26
CA ILE A 134 16.27 -7.84 0.05
C ILE A 134 14.99 -8.39 0.61
N PHE A 135 14.53 -9.48 0.01
CA PHE A 135 13.31 -10.18 0.37
C PHE A 135 13.63 -11.62 0.77
N ARG A 136 13.19 -12.03 1.95
CA ARG A 136 13.23 -13.42 2.42
C ARG A 136 12.00 -14.17 1.91
N ARG A 137 12.20 -15.22 1.12
CA ARG A 137 11.10 -16.05 0.62
C ARG A 137 10.55 -16.97 1.73
N PRO A 138 9.23 -17.17 1.85
CA PRO A 138 8.65 -18.15 2.77
C PRO A 138 9.04 -19.56 2.31
N ALA A 139 9.79 -20.29 3.15
CA ALA A 139 10.33 -21.64 2.93
C ALA A 139 11.01 -21.87 1.57
N ALA A 140 12.34 -21.97 1.58
CA ALA A 140 13.12 -22.35 0.40
C ALA A 140 12.73 -23.78 -0.03
N ALA A 141 11.90 -23.91 -1.06
CA ALA A 141 11.81 -25.17 -1.80
C ALA A 141 13.23 -25.58 -2.22
N ARG A 142 13.56 -26.88 -2.15
CA ARG A 142 14.91 -27.39 -2.46
C ARG A 142 15.43 -26.77 -3.76
N GLY A 143 16.53 -26.00 -3.66
CA GLY A 143 17.20 -25.39 -4.81
C GLY A 143 16.90 -23.91 -5.05
N ILE A 144 15.98 -23.27 -4.32
CA ILE A 144 15.73 -21.83 -4.44
C ILE A 144 16.50 -21.09 -3.35
N HIS A 145 17.28 -20.06 -3.73
CA HIS A 145 17.95 -19.21 -2.75
C HIS A 145 16.93 -18.57 -1.79
N PRO A 146 17.18 -18.62 -0.46
CA PRO A 146 16.23 -18.14 0.54
C PRO A 146 15.97 -16.63 0.46
N PHE A 147 16.84 -15.90 -0.23
CA PHE A 147 16.72 -14.47 -0.48
C PHE A 147 16.57 -14.18 -1.96
N GLY A 148 15.76 -13.18 -2.25
CA GLY A 148 15.71 -12.52 -3.55
C GLY A 148 16.08 -11.05 -3.40
N GLU A 149 16.69 -10.52 -4.45
CA GLU A 149 17.21 -9.16 -4.48
C GLU A 149 16.61 -8.40 -5.65
N THR A 150 16.38 -7.11 -5.48
CA THR A 150 15.91 -6.24 -6.55
C THR A 150 17.08 -5.55 -7.25
N SER A 151 16.82 -4.93 -8.40
CA SER A 151 17.69 -3.86 -8.90
C SER A 151 17.77 -2.69 -7.89
N PRO A 152 18.73 -1.76 -8.02
CA PRO A 152 18.83 -0.61 -7.14
C PRO A 152 17.50 0.14 -6.98
N VAL A 153 17.16 0.42 -5.73
CA VAL A 153 16.00 1.20 -5.33
C VAL A 153 16.25 2.65 -5.71
N GLU A 154 15.32 3.24 -6.45
CA GLU A 154 15.34 4.66 -6.77
C GLU A 154 14.65 5.46 -5.67
N ARG A 155 13.61 4.87 -5.07
CA ARG A 155 12.78 5.53 -4.07
C ARG A 155 12.06 4.54 -3.17
N VAL A 156 11.85 4.93 -1.92
CA VAL A 156 10.97 4.24 -0.97
C VAL A 156 9.86 5.20 -0.54
N VAL A 157 8.62 4.75 -0.67
CA VAL A 157 7.43 5.50 -0.27
C VAL A 157 6.78 4.79 0.91
N LEU A 158 6.71 5.46 2.06
CA LEU A 158 5.95 5.01 3.23
C LEU A 158 4.56 5.65 3.19
N ARG A 159 3.53 4.81 3.24
CA ARG A 159 2.12 5.20 3.17
C ARG A 159 1.50 5.08 4.56
N VAL A 160 0.96 6.19 5.07
CA VAL A 160 0.31 6.23 6.38
C VAL A 160 -1.15 6.62 6.19
N GLY A 161 -2.06 5.71 6.54
CA GLY A 161 -3.49 6.01 6.60
C GLY A 161 -3.81 6.89 7.80
N VAL A 162 -4.47 8.01 7.57
CA VAL A 162 -4.91 8.93 8.62
C VAL A 162 -6.42 9.05 8.52
N THR A 163 -7.13 8.50 9.50
CA THR A 163 -8.59 8.59 9.56
C THR A 163 -8.99 9.66 10.56
N THR A 164 -9.72 10.67 10.09
CA THR A 164 -10.34 11.69 10.95
C THR A 164 -11.78 11.27 11.25
N VAL A 165 -12.09 11.18 12.55
CA VAL A 165 -13.42 10.88 13.07
C VAL A 165 -13.93 12.10 13.82
N GLU A 166 -15.08 12.64 13.43
CA GLU A 166 -15.76 13.71 14.16
C GLU A 166 -16.43 13.12 15.42
N ILE A 167 -16.24 13.78 16.56
CA ILE A 167 -16.76 13.34 17.85
C ILE A 167 -17.98 14.19 18.20
N ASP A 168 -19.17 13.71 17.83
CA ASP A 168 -20.39 14.53 17.87
C ASP A 168 -21.30 14.24 19.09
N LYS A 169 -20.82 13.48 20.09
CA LYS A 169 -21.60 13.19 21.31
C LYS A 169 -20.75 13.24 22.58
N ALA A 170 -21.27 13.94 23.58
CA ALA A 170 -20.89 13.74 24.97
C ALA A 170 -21.25 12.28 25.36
N GLY A 171 -20.28 11.37 25.30
CA GLY A 171 -20.47 9.99 25.73
C GLY A 171 -19.52 8.96 25.12
N GLU A 172 -19.01 9.14 23.90
CA GLU A 172 -18.02 8.20 23.36
C GLU A 172 -16.63 8.54 23.91
N SER A 173 -16.00 7.59 24.60
CA SER A 173 -14.63 7.76 25.04
C SER A 173 -13.66 7.62 23.87
N PHE A 174 -12.58 8.41 23.86
CA PHE A 174 -11.50 8.27 22.89
C PHE A 174 -10.97 6.83 22.81
N HIS A 175 -11.01 6.09 23.92
CA HIS A 175 -10.58 4.70 24.00
C HIS A 175 -11.48 3.78 23.18
N GLU A 176 -12.81 3.93 23.26
CA GLU A 176 -13.77 3.13 22.48
C GLU A 176 -13.66 3.42 20.99
N LEU A 177 -13.51 4.71 20.61
CA LEU A 177 -13.29 5.11 19.22
C LEU A 177 -12.02 4.50 18.63
N THR A 178 -10.94 4.52 19.40
CA THR A 178 -9.63 3.95 19.01
C THR A 178 -9.72 2.42 18.88
N ALA A 179 -10.34 1.76 19.86
CA ALA A 179 -10.53 0.31 19.83
C ALA A 179 -11.37 -0.12 18.62
N ARG A 180 -12.50 0.55 18.36
CA ARG A 180 -13.35 0.30 17.19
C ARG A 180 -12.57 0.42 15.90
N PHE A 181 -11.75 1.45 15.75
CA PHE A 181 -10.96 1.68 14.54
C PHE A 181 -9.90 0.59 14.29
N PHE A 182 -9.08 0.27 15.30
CA PHE A 182 -7.95 -0.66 15.11
C PHE A 182 -8.37 -2.14 15.15
N LEU A 183 -9.40 -2.49 15.92
CA LEU A 183 -9.90 -3.88 15.94
C LEU A 183 -10.64 -4.20 14.63
N SER A 184 -11.38 -3.27 14.05
CA SER A 184 -12.07 -3.50 12.76
C SER A 184 -11.14 -3.54 11.55
N THR A 185 -9.84 -3.26 11.70
CA THR A 185 -8.86 -3.31 10.60
C THR A 185 -8.07 -4.62 10.53
N HIS A 186 -8.29 -5.55 11.48
CA HIS A 186 -7.52 -6.80 11.61
C HIS A 186 -8.38 -8.08 11.49
N ASP A 187 -9.68 -7.95 11.22
CA ASP A 187 -10.61 -9.03 10.87
C ASP A 187 -10.80 -9.13 9.35
#